data_AF-A0A7W1SU89-F1
#
_entry.id   AF-A0A7W1SU89-F1
#
_cell.length_a   1.000
_cell.length_b   1.000
_cell.length_c   1.000
_cell.angle_alpha   90.00
_cell.angle_beta   90.00
_cell.angle_gamma   90.00
#
_symmetry.space_group_name_H-M   'P 1'
#
loop_
_entity.id
_entity.type
_entity.pdbx_description
1 polymer ?
#
loop_
_entity_poly.entity_id
_entity_poly.type
_entity_poly.pdbx_seq_one_letter_code
_entity_poly.pdbx_strand_id
1 'polypeptide(L)'
;MTASPPSACSPTLLVLADSLAFHGPERGEPADDPRLWPNIAATELGGRAELVAGIGWTARHAWHALTHDPRVWAVLPRVDALVLGIGGMDTLPSPLPTALRELIPVLRPDGLRHVVRTAYRRLQPTLAGTFARVLPGGGPVALPPHLTVRHLELCRAAVLAIRPGIPVVAILPPVHRAADYANVHHGRAAAERATRAWAAAHDVGLLDLKALVEDHVLAGHGNPDGMHWGWSAHVDVGRTCADLLRGALGKSG
;
A
#
# COMPACT_ATOMS: atom_id res chain seq x y z
N MET A 1 -15.44 -17.74 43.02
CA MET A 1 -15.72 -17.67 41.57
C MET A 1 -15.06 -16.44 41.03
N THR A 2 -13.83 -16.58 40.54
CA THR A 2 -13.08 -15.53 39.86
C THR A 2 -13.73 -15.30 38.50
N ALA A 3 -14.27 -14.09 38.28
CA ALA A 3 -14.78 -13.70 36.98
C ALA A 3 -13.63 -13.76 35.96
N SER A 4 -13.82 -14.55 34.90
CA SER A 4 -12.95 -14.49 33.72
C SER A 4 -12.95 -13.05 33.19
N PRO A 5 -11.80 -12.53 32.71
CA PRO A 5 -11.78 -11.24 32.05
C PRO A 5 -12.74 -11.27 30.85
N PRO A 6 -13.38 -10.13 30.48
CA PRO A 6 -14.21 -10.07 29.29
C PRO A 6 -13.39 -10.56 28.11
N SER A 7 -13.91 -11.52 27.35
CA SER A 7 -13.31 -11.98 26.10
C SER A 7 -12.97 -10.74 25.27
N ALA A 8 -11.68 -10.45 25.10
CA ALA A 8 -11.24 -9.31 24.31
C ALA A 8 -11.89 -9.44 22.93
N CYS A 9 -12.67 -8.44 22.52
CA CYS A 9 -13.36 -8.45 21.25
C CYS A 9 -12.29 -8.59 20.14
N SER A 10 -12.42 -9.60 19.28
CA SER A 10 -11.48 -9.84 18.17
C SER A 10 -11.44 -8.61 17.25
N PRO A 11 -10.32 -7.85 17.20
CA PRO A 11 -10.29 -6.58 16.48
C PRO A 11 -10.44 -6.78 14.97
N THR A 12 -11.14 -5.87 14.30
CA THR A 12 -11.22 -5.84 12.83
C THR A 12 -10.30 -4.75 12.27
N LEU A 13 -9.28 -5.15 11.50
CA LEU A 13 -8.34 -4.25 10.84
C LEU A 13 -8.83 -3.95 9.42
N LEU A 14 -9.19 -2.69 9.11
CA LEU A 14 -9.42 -2.27 7.72
C LEU A 14 -8.08 -1.96 7.07
N VAL A 15 -7.74 -2.67 5.99
CA VAL A 15 -6.47 -2.50 5.30
C VAL A 15 -6.73 -2.01 3.88
N LEU A 16 -6.42 -0.74 3.63
CA LEU A 16 -6.44 -0.15 2.28
C LEU A 16 -5.04 -0.29 1.69
N ALA A 17 -4.86 -1.12 0.66
CA ALA A 17 -3.52 -1.47 0.18
C ALA A 17 -3.37 -1.60 -1.35
N ASP A 18 -2.13 -1.77 -1.81
CA ASP A 18 -1.81 -2.14 -3.19
C ASP A 18 -1.43 -3.63 -3.28
N SER A 19 -0.83 -4.06 -4.39
CA SER A 19 -0.49 -5.48 -4.60
C SER A 19 0.51 -6.04 -3.60
N LEU A 20 1.29 -5.21 -2.90
CA LEU A 20 2.23 -5.68 -1.87
C LEU A 20 1.52 -6.33 -0.66
N ALA A 21 0.21 -6.13 -0.54
CA ALA A 21 -0.60 -6.75 0.52
C ALA A 21 -1.18 -8.12 0.17
N PHE A 22 -1.29 -8.47 -1.11
CA PHE A 22 -1.93 -9.73 -1.53
C PHE A 22 -1.13 -10.54 -2.55
N HIS A 23 0.02 -10.07 -3.03
CA HIS A 23 0.95 -10.88 -3.81
C HIS A 23 1.98 -11.54 -2.92
N GLY A 24 2.07 -12.87 -3.03
CA GLY A 24 3.22 -13.62 -2.56
C GLY A 24 4.39 -13.60 -3.56
N PRO A 25 5.42 -14.44 -3.36
CA PRO A 25 6.60 -14.47 -4.22
C PRO A 25 6.33 -14.94 -5.66
N GLU A 26 5.21 -15.61 -5.92
CA GLU A 26 4.90 -16.17 -7.24
C GLU A 26 3.73 -15.46 -7.95
N ARG A 27 2.66 -15.15 -7.21
CA ARG A 27 1.39 -14.66 -7.76
C ARG A 27 0.59 -13.86 -6.72
N GLY A 28 -0.51 -13.26 -7.18
CA GLY A 28 -1.57 -12.80 -6.30
C GLY A 28 -2.28 -13.98 -5.62
N GLU A 29 -2.54 -13.84 -4.34
CA GLU A 29 -3.24 -14.81 -3.50
C GLU A 29 -4.63 -14.29 -3.10
N PRO A 30 -5.53 -15.17 -2.64
CA PRO A 30 -6.78 -14.77 -2.02
C PRO A 30 -6.54 -13.79 -0.86
N ALA A 31 -7.44 -12.81 -0.71
CA ALA A 31 -7.29 -11.75 0.28
C ALA A 31 -7.26 -12.25 1.75
N ASP A 32 -7.81 -13.44 2.00
CA ASP A 32 -7.86 -14.12 3.29
C ASP A 32 -6.74 -15.16 3.48
N ASP A 33 -5.77 -15.25 2.56
CA ASP A 33 -4.64 -16.17 2.73
C ASP A 33 -3.85 -15.82 4.01
N PRO A 34 -3.71 -16.75 4.96
CA PRO A 34 -3.16 -16.47 6.28
C PRO A 34 -1.67 -16.09 6.25
N ARG A 35 -0.98 -16.32 5.12
CA ARG A 35 0.45 -15.99 4.95
C ARG A 35 0.66 -14.53 4.55
N LEU A 36 -0.39 -13.80 4.17
CA LEU A 36 -0.30 -12.39 3.82
C LEU A 36 -0.12 -11.54 5.07
N TRP A 37 0.75 -10.53 4.96
CA TRP A 37 1.10 -9.66 6.10
C TRP A 37 -0.09 -8.98 6.78
N PRO A 38 -1.19 -8.58 6.10
CA PRO A 38 -2.37 -8.05 6.78
C PRO A 38 -3.04 -9.09 7.68
N ASN A 39 -3.12 -10.33 7.21
CA ASN A 39 -3.76 -11.43 7.95
C ASN A 39 -2.88 -11.94 9.10
N ILE A 40 -1.55 -11.92 8.92
CA ILE A 40 -0.59 -12.14 9.99
C ILE A 40 -0.77 -11.06 11.07
N ALA A 41 -0.78 -9.78 10.68
CA ALA A 41 -0.95 -8.68 11.63
C ALA A 41 -2.24 -8.79 12.45
N ALA A 42 -3.35 -9.10 11.79
CA ALA A 42 -4.63 -9.31 12.45
C ALA A 42 -4.62 -10.53 13.38
N THR A 43 -4.00 -11.64 12.96
CA THR A 43 -3.90 -12.87 13.75
C THR A 43 -3.09 -12.65 15.03
N GLU A 44 -1.97 -11.93 14.94
CA GLU A 44 -1.13 -11.53 16.10
C GLU A 44 -1.88 -10.64 17.12
N LEU A 45 -3.00 -10.05 16.71
CA LEU A 45 -3.90 -9.26 17.56
C LEU A 45 -5.15 -10.05 18.00
N GLY A 46 -5.27 -11.33 17.65
CA GLY A 46 -6.47 -12.14 17.92
C GLY A 46 -7.71 -11.71 17.13
N GLY A 47 -7.49 -11.02 15.99
CA GLY A 47 -8.50 -10.38 15.18
C GLY A 47 -8.55 -10.89 13.74
N ARG A 48 -9.10 -10.06 12.85
CA ARG A 48 -9.23 -10.34 11.41
C ARG A 48 -8.94 -9.10 10.57
N ALA A 49 -8.43 -9.30 9.36
CA ALA A 49 -8.22 -8.21 8.40
C ALA A 49 -9.36 -8.16 7.37
N GLU A 50 -9.73 -6.94 7.01
CA GLU A 50 -10.64 -6.62 5.91
C GLU A 50 -9.81 -5.90 4.86
N LEU A 51 -9.25 -6.69 3.94
CA LEU A 51 -8.34 -6.22 2.92
C LEU A 51 -9.10 -5.67 1.71
N VAL A 52 -8.90 -4.39 1.42
CA VAL A 52 -9.40 -3.70 0.23
C VAL A 52 -8.18 -3.20 -0.54
N ALA A 53 -7.83 -3.93 -1.59
CA ALA A 53 -6.61 -3.70 -2.33
C ALA A 53 -6.74 -3.95 -3.82
N GLY A 54 -5.83 -3.37 -4.60
CA GLY A 54 -5.76 -3.63 -6.03
C GLY A 54 -4.37 -3.44 -6.61
N ILE A 55 -4.15 -4.08 -7.76
CA ILE A 55 -2.86 -4.06 -8.44
C ILE A 55 -2.53 -2.66 -8.94
N GLY A 56 -1.33 -2.19 -8.60
CA GLY A 56 -0.84 -0.87 -9.00
C GLY A 56 -1.64 0.31 -8.44
N TRP A 57 -2.38 0.10 -7.35
CA TRP A 57 -3.12 1.16 -6.68
C TRP A 57 -2.18 2.21 -6.08
N THR A 58 -2.49 3.47 -6.37
CA THR A 58 -1.93 4.63 -5.67
C THR A 58 -2.83 5.07 -4.52
N ALA A 59 -2.40 6.03 -3.70
CA ALA A 59 -3.24 6.61 -2.65
C ALA A 59 -4.60 7.14 -3.16
N ARG A 60 -4.64 7.65 -4.39
CA ARG A 60 -5.89 8.08 -5.06
C ARG A 60 -6.88 6.93 -5.26
N HIS A 61 -6.40 5.73 -5.57
CA HIS A 61 -7.24 4.56 -5.75
C HIS A 61 -7.83 4.08 -4.43
N ALA A 62 -7.03 4.08 -3.37
CA ALA A 62 -7.52 3.77 -2.02
C ALA A 62 -8.64 4.72 -1.59
N TRP A 63 -8.50 6.03 -1.84
CA TRP A 63 -9.56 7.01 -1.59
C TRP A 63 -10.83 6.71 -2.40
N HIS A 64 -10.69 6.39 -3.68
CA HIS A 64 -11.82 6.03 -4.52
C HIS A 64 -12.52 4.76 -4.02
N ALA A 65 -11.75 3.72 -3.66
CA ALA A 65 -12.28 2.48 -3.11
C ALA A 65 -13.00 2.72 -1.78
N LEU A 66 -12.41 3.49 -0.87
CA LEU A 66 -13.03 3.83 0.42
C LEU A 66 -14.40 4.50 0.25
N THR A 67 -14.55 5.34 -0.77
CA THR A 67 -15.77 6.15 -1.00
C THR A 67 -16.81 5.46 -1.88
N HIS A 68 -16.43 4.49 -2.72
CA HIS A 68 -17.32 3.89 -3.71
C HIS A 68 -17.53 2.38 -3.54
N ASP A 69 -16.70 1.68 -2.75
CA ASP A 69 -16.88 0.25 -2.50
C ASP A 69 -17.92 0.04 -1.39
N PRO A 70 -19.11 -0.53 -1.69
CA PRO A 70 -20.13 -0.77 -0.68
C PRO A 70 -19.68 -1.75 0.42
N ARG A 71 -18.66 -2.58 0.17
CA ARG A 71 -18.11 -3.51 1.18
C ARG A 71 -17.39 -2.77 2.30
N VAL A 72 -16.67 -1.69 1.97
CA VAL A 72 -16.04 -0.82 2.97
C VAL A 72 -17.11 -0.27 3.91
N TRP A 73 -18.22 0.19 3.34
CA TRP A 73 -19.31 0.75 4.13
C TRP A 73 -19.95 -0.27 5.08
N ALA A 74 -20.12 -1.51 4.60
CA ALA A 74 -20.70 -2.60 5.40
C ALA A 74 -19.83 -3.04 6.59
N VAL A 75 -18.51 -2.82 6.52
CA VAL A 75 -17.60 -3.22 7.60
C VAL A 75 -17.21 -2.08 8.53
N LEU A 76 -17.25 -0.83 8.07
CA LEU A 76 -16.76 0.33 8.80
C LEU A 76 -17.28 0.46 10.26
N PRO A 77 -18.55 0.15 10.59
CA PRO A 77 -19.03 0.20 11.97
C PRO A 77 -18.30 -0.74 12.92
N ARG A 78 -17.59 -1.76 12.41
CA ARG A 78 -16.86 -2.78 13.17
C ARG A 78 -15.34 -2.62 13.11
N VAL A 79 -14.82 -1.61 12.40
CA VAL A 79 -13.37 -1.41 12.21
C VAL A 79 -12.72 -0.83 13.46
N ASP A 80 -11.76 -1.54 14.03
CA ASP A 80 -11.06 -1.15 15.27
C ASP A 80 -9.67 -0.59 15.03
N ALA A 81 -9.14 -0.73 13.81
CA ALA A 81 -7.89 -0.11 13.37
C ALA A 81 -7.89 0.11 11.86
N LEU A 82 -7.22 1.18 11.42
CA LEU A 82 -7.01 1.48 10.00
C LEU A 82 -5.55 1.28 9.63
N VAL A 83 -5.29 0.53 8.58
CA VAL A 83 -3.95 0.39 7.98
C VAL A 83 -3.98 0.92 6.54
N LEU A 84 -3.18 1.95 6.29
CA LEU A 84 -2.95 2.55 4.98
C LEU A 84 -1.69 1.92 4.38
N GLY A 85 -1.87 0.74 3.78
CA GLY A 85 -0.86 -0.05 3.06
C GLY A 85 -0.65 0.40 1.60
N ILE A 86 -0.79 1.69 1.32
CA ILE A 86 -0.60 2.29 -0.02
C ILE A 86 0.48 3.37 0.01
N GLY A 87 0.91 3.80 -1.18
CA GLY A 87 1.90 4.87 -1.34
C GLY A 87 3.21 4.39 -1.96
N GLY A 88 3.44 3.07 -2.05
CA GLY A 88 4.58 2.51 -2.77
C GLY A 88 4.49 2.81 -4.26
N MET A 89 3.37 2.47 -4.88
CA MET A 89 3.13 2.72 -6.31
C MET A 89 3.22 4.20 -6.71
N ASP A 90 2.85 5.11 -5.80
CA ASP A 90 2.88 6.57 -5.99
C ASP A 90 4.28 7.06 -6.37
N THR A 91 5.31 6.43 -5.80
CA THR A 91 6.72 6.83 -5.94
C THR A 91 7.38 6.37 -7.23
N LEU A 92 6.73 5.48 -7.97
CA LEU A 92 7.30 4.86 -9.16
C LEU A 92 7.32 5.86 -10.33
N PRO A 93 8.34 5.81 -11.19
CA PRO A 93 8.42 6.69 -12.34
C PRO A 93 7.23 6.44 -13.27
N SER A 94 6.60 7.52 -13.71
CA SER A 94 5.39 7.47 -14.52
C SER A 94 5.57 8.35 -15.76
N PRO A 95 6.19 7.81 -16.84
CA PRO A 95 6.45 8.59 -18.04
C PRO A 95 5.18 9.10 -18.74
N LEU A 96 4.07 8.42 -18.51
CA LEU A 96 2.74 8.79 -18.96
C LEU A 96 1.90 9.10 -17.74
N PRO A 97 1.18 10.25 -17.69
CA PRO A 97 0.24 10.53 -16.60
C PRO A 97 -0.65 9.34 -16.30
N THR A 98 -0.77 8.99 -15.01
CA THR A 98 -1.51 7.82 -14.53
C THR A 98 -2.92 7.71 -15.12
N ALA A 99 -3.64 8.82 -15.28
CA ALA A 99 -4.96 8.86 -15.90
C ALA A 99 -4.96 8.34 -17.36
N LEU A 100 -3.95 8.68 -18.17
CA LEU A 100 -3.86 8.20 -19.55
C LEU A 100 -3.49 6.72 -19.61
N ARG A 101 -2.63 6.25 -18.70
CA ARG A 101 -2.31 4.82 -18.55
C ARG A 101 -3.55 4.00 -18.22
N GLU A 102 -4.42 4.54 -17.37
CA GLU A 102 -5.69 3.91 -16.96
C GLU A 102 -6.75 3.89 -18.07
N LEU A 103 -6.60 4.67 -19.14
CA LEU A 103 -7.48 4.58 -20.30
C LEU A 103 -7.17 3.37 -21.19
N ILE A 104 -5.99 2.78 -21.09
CA ILE A 104 -5.56 1.67 -21.96
C ILE A 104 -6.56 0.49 -21.92
N PRO A 105 -7.05 -0.01 -20.76
CA PRO A 105 -7.99 -1.12 -20.71
C PRO A 105 -9.35 -0.86 -21.37
N VAL A 106 -9.79 0.41 -21.44
CA VAL A 106 -11.08 0.78 -22.03
C VAL A 106 -10.98 1.08 -23.52
N LEU A 107 -9.78 1.13 -24.10
CA LEU A 107 -9.59 1.33 -25.54
C LEU A 107 -10.29 0.23 -26.35
N ARG A 108 -10.94 0.66 -27.44
CA ARG A 108 -11.58 -0.21 -28.43
C ARG A 108 -11.21 0.26 -29.84
N PRO A 109 -11.13 -0.66 -30.83
CA PRO A 109 -11.33 -2.11 -30.72
C PRO A 109 -10.18 -2.82 -29.99
N ASP A 110 -10.32 -4.12 -29.69
CA ASP A 110 -9.32 -4.88 -28.91
C ASP A 110 -7.91 -4.87 -29.49
N GLY A 111 -7.79 -4.86 -30.83
CA GLY A 111 -6.50 -4.72 -31.51
C GLY A 111 -5.76 -3.45 -31.11
N LEU A 112 -6.47 -2.30 -31.02
CA LEU A 112 -5.89 -1.03 -30.60
C LEU A 112 -5.38 -1.11 -29.16
N ARG A 113 -6.20 -1.65 -28.25
CA ARG A 113 -5.82 -1.86 -26.84
C ARG A 113 -4.57 -2.71 -26.71
N HIS A 114 -4.47 -3.80 -27.46
CA HIS A 114 -3.29 -4.68 -27.44
C HIS A 114 -2.03 -3.97 -27.95
N VAL A 115 -2.14 -3.21 -29.05
CA VAL A 115 -1.02 -2.43 -29.60
C VAL A 115 -0.56 -1.38 -28.60
N VAL A 116 -1.47 -0.56 -28.08
CA VAL A 116 -1.13 0.51 -27.12
C VAL A 116 -0.52 -0.05 -25.85
N ARG A 117 -1.11 -1.11 -25.27
CA ARG A 117 -0.57 -1.77 -24.08
C ARG A 117 0.84 -2.32 -24.33
N THR A 118 1.07 -2.94 -25.48
CA THR A 118 2.37 -3.54 -25.83
C THR A 118 3.42 -2.46 -26.06
N ALA A 119 3.07 -1.41 -26.80
CA ALA A 119 3.95 -0.27 -27.03
C ALA A 119 4.32 0.42 -25.70
N TYR A 120 3.33 0.68 -24.84
CA TYR A 120 3.54 1.27 -23.53
C TYR A 120 4.52 0.43 -22.68
N ARG A 121 4.28 -0.89 -22.55
CA ARG A 121 5.16 -1.78 -21.78
C ARG A 121 6.59 -1.82 -22.33
N ARG A 122 6.77 -1.77 -23.66
CA ARG A 122 8.10 -1.74 -24.28
C ARG A 122 8.83 -0.41 -24.07
N LEU A 123 8.11 0.70 -24.08
CA LEU A 123 8.69 2.04 -23.98
C LEU A 123 8.92 2.49 -22.55
N GLN A 124 8.11 2.02 -21.59
CA GLN A 124 8.12 2.48 -20.20
C GLN A 124 9.51 2.45 -19.56
N PRO A 125 10.31 1.35 -19.62
CA PRO A 125 11.62 1.32 -18.98
C PRO A 125 12.57 2.38 -19.57
N THR A 126 12.62 2.47 -20.90
CA THR A 126 13.49 3.42 -21.60
C THR A 126 13.09 4.86 -21.30
N LEU A 127 11.79 5.16 -21.28
CA LEU A 127 11.28 6.49 -20.94
C LEU A 127 11.57 6.85 -19.47
N ALA A 128 11.32 5.91 -18.54
CA ALA A 128 11.61 6.11 -17.12
C ALA A 128 13.10 6.42 -16.90
N GLY A 129 13.99 5.61 -17.49
CA GLY A 129 15.44 5.81 -17.42
C GLY A 129 15.90 7.10 -18.09
N THR A 130 15.26 7.51 -19.19
CA THR A 130 15.60 8.76 -19.90
C THR A 130 15.17 9.98 -19.10
N PHE A 131 13.94 9.99 -18.60
CA PHE A 131 13.40 11.08 -17.77
C PHE A 131 14.19 11.23 -16.46
N ALA A 132 14.57 10.12 -15.84
CA ALA A 132 15.42 10.14 -14.64
C ALA A 132 16.76 10.84 -14.87
N ARG A 133 17.34 10.71 -16.07
CA ARG A 133 18.65 11.30 -16.42
C ARG A 133 18.54 12.74 -16.90
N VAL A 134 17.49 13.08 -17.66
CA VAL A 134 17.42 14.34 -18.40
C VAL A 134 16.56 15.39 -17.70
N LEU A 135 15.54 14.98 -16.94
CA LEU A 135 14.63 15.92 -16.29
C LEU A 135 15.12 16.32 -14.89
N PRO A 136 15.01 17.60 -14.51
CA PRO A 136 15.26 18.02 -13.14
C PRO A 136 14.41 17.23 -12.15
N GLY A 137 15.04 16.72 -11.09
CA GLY A 137 14.34 15.95 -10.05
C GLY A 137 13.89 14.54 -10.48
N GLY A 138 14.39 14.00 -11.60
CA GLY A 138 14.18 12.60 -12.01
C GLY A 138 12.90 12.34 -12.81
N GLY A 139 12.12 13.39 -13.10
CA GLY A 139 10.89 13.29 -13.88
C GLY A 139 9.65 12.92 -13.06
N PRO A 140 8.50 12.75 -13.72
CA PRO A 140 7.21 12.52 -13.07
C PRO A 140 7.13 11.16 -12.39
N VAL A 141 6.44 11.13 -11.25
CA VAL A 141 6.06 9.92 -10.52
C VAL A 141 4.57 9.67 -10.64
N ALA A 142 4.10 8.47 -10.31
CA ALA A 142 2.70 8.07 -10.48
C ALA A 142 1.73 8.95 -9.69
N LEU A 143 2.13 9.40 -8.50
CA LEU A 143 1.43 10.42 -7.73
C LEU A 143 2.45 11.28 -6.93
N PRO A 144 2.46 12.61 -7.10
CA PRO A 144 3.35 13.49 -6.34
C PRO A 144 3.16 13.39 -4.81
N PRO A 145 4.24 13.53 -4.00
CA PRO A 145 4.18 13.36 -2.54
C PRO A 145 3.08 14.14 -1.82
N HIS A 146 2.84 15.40 -2.21
CA HIS A 146 1.79 16.22 -1.59
C HIS A 146 0.38 15.70 -1.91
N LEU A 147 0.18 15.09 -3.09
CA LEU A 147 -1.08 14.44 -3.44
C LEU A 147 -1.21 13.08 -2.74
N THR A 148 -0.12 12.32 -2.59
CA THR A 148 -0.11 11.08 -1.78
C THR A 148 -0.59 11.37 -0.37
N VAL A 149 0.04 12.33 0.32
CA VAL A 149 -0.35 12.77 1.67
C VAL A 149 -1.79 13.27 1.71
N ARG A 150 -2.22 14.05 0.72
CA ARG A 150 -3.61 14.53 0.65
C ARG A 150 -4.61 13.37 0.61
N HIS A 151 -4.36 12.33 -0.18
CA HIS A 151 -5.28 11.19 -0.26
C HIS A 151 -5.20 10.27 0.98
N LEU A 152 -4.00 10.08 1.55
CA LEU A 152 -3.83 9.44 2.85
C LEU A 152 -4.67 10.12 3.93
N GLU A 153 -4.61 11.45 3.98
CA GLU A 153 -5.38 12.24 4.93
C GLU A 153 -6.90 12.15 4.67
N LEU A 154 -7.33 12.19 3.41
CA LEU A 154 -8.75 11.99 3.07
C LEU A 154 -9.24 10.62 3.57
N CYS A 155 -8.47 9.55 3.36
CA CYS A 155 -8.81 8.23 3.87
C CYS A 155 -8.89 8.21 5.40
N ARG A 156 -7.87 8.73 6.08
CA ARG A 156 -7.81 8.81 7.55
C ARG A 156 -8.99 9.57 8.11
N ALA A 157 -9.21 10.80 7.64
CA ALA A 157 -10.27 11.68 8.12
C ALA A 157 -11.66 11.08 7.90
N ALA A 158 -11.92 10.48 6.73
CA ALA A 158 -13.21 9.85 6.45
C ALA A 158 -13.50 8.67 7.38
N VAL A 159 -12.52 7.78 7.59
CA VAL A 159 -12.69 6.65 8.52
C VAL A 159 -12.88 7.14 9.96
N LEU A 160 -12.06 8.08 10.43
CA LEU A 160 -12.14 8.60 11.79
C LEU A 160 -13.39 9.44 12.06
N ALA A 161 -14.03 10.00 11.03
CA ALA A 161 -15.32 10.66 11.18
C ALA A 161 -16.43 9.67 11.61
N ILE A 162 -16.27 8.38 11.30
CA ILE A 162 -17.26 7.32 11.58
C ILE A 162 -16.81 6.45 12.76
N ARG A 163 -15.51 6.18 12.85
CA ARG A 163 -14.87 5.47 13.96
C ARG A 163 -13.84 6.39 14.65
N PRO A 164 -14.28 7.36 15.48
CA PRO A 164 -13.35 8.24 16.18
C PRO A 164 -12.41 7.46 17.10
N GLY A 165 -11.15 7.88 17.18
CA GLY A 165 -10.19 7.37 18.18
C GLY A 165 -9.58 6.00 17.88
N ILE A 166 -9.91 5.35 16.77
CA ILE A 166 -9.22 4.11 16.38
C ILE A 166 -7.79 4.42 15.91
N PRO A 167 -6.81 3.55 16.19
CA PRO A 167 -5.45 3.73 15.73
C PRO A 167 -5.33 3.64 14.21
N VAL A 168 -4.37 4.40 13.68
CA VAL A 168 -4.05 4.44 12.26
C VAL A 168 -2.57 4.15 12.06
N VAL A 169 -2.25 3.21 11.17
CA VAL A 169 -0.89 2.93 10.71
C VAL A 169 -0.81 3.20 9.22
N ALA A 170 0.27 3.81 8.75
CA ALA A 170 0.57 3.99 7.34
C ALA A 170 1.94 3.41 6.99
N ILE A 171 2.09 2.95 5.76
CA ILE A 171 3.39 2.48 5.28
C ILE A 171 4.28 3.64 4.82
N LEU A 172 5.58 3.49 5.01
CA LEU A 172 6.56 4.23 4.23
C LEU A 172 6.84 3.47 2.93
N PRO A 173 7.10 4.17 1.81
CA PRO A 173 7.27 3.52 0.52
C PRO A 173 8.45 2.52 0.56
N PRO A 174 8.25 1.28 0.06
CA PRO A 174 9.28 0.24 0.04
C PRO A 174 10.36 0.56 -0.99
N VAL A 175 11.34 -0.33 -1.17
CA VAL A 175 12.29 -0.29 -2.29
C VAL A 175 11.85 -1.23 -3.43
N HIS A 176 12.44 -1.07 -4.62
CA HIS A 176 12.29 -2.04 -5.72
C HIS A 176 13.55 -2.15 -6.57
N ARG A 177 13.65 -3.25 -7.32
CA ARG A 177 14.63 -3.49 -8.41
C ARG A 177 13.94 -3.86 -9.73
N ALA A 178 12.73 -3.36 -9.93
CA ALA A 178 11.93 -3.66 -11.11
C ALA A 178 12.56 -3.12 -12.40
N ALA A 179 12.84 -4.02 -13.34
CA ALA A 179 13.31 -3.67 -14.69
C ALA A 179 12.25 -2.86 -15.47
N ASP A 180 10.97 -3.09 -15.20
CA ASP A 180 9.85 -2.36 -15.80
C ASP A 180 9.87 -0.85 -15.49
N TYR A 181 10.58 -0.45 -14.44
CA TYR A 181 10.84 0.95 -14.07
C TYR A 181 12.29 1.36 -14.28
N ALA A 182 13.06 0.59 -15.06
CA ALA A 182 14.49 0.78 -15.31
C ALA A 182 15.35 0.92 -14.04
N ASN A 183 14.93 0.28 -12.94
CA ASN A 183 15.55 0.39 -11.61
C ASN A 183 15.59 1.84 -11.06
N VAL A 184 14.75 2.73 -11.60
CA VAL A 184 14.67 4.13 -11.16
C VAL A 184 13.68 4.24 -10.00
N HIS A 185 14.10 4.86 -8.90
CA HIS A 185 13.24 5.11 -7.74
C HIS A 185 13.46 6.49 -7.08
N HIS A 186 13.60 7.55 -7.87
CA HIS A 186 13.90 8.90 -7.35
C HIS A 186 12.78 9.50 -6.49
N GLY A 187 11.53 9.08 -6.72
CA GLY A 187 10.35 9.57 -6.00
C GLY A 187 10.30 9.19 -4.52
N ARG A 188 10.98 8.09 -4.14
CA ARG A 188 10.82 7.45 -2.82
C ARG A 188 11.16 8.39 -1.68
N ALA A 189 12.32 9.03 -1.73
CA ALA A 189 12.82 9.85 -0.62
C ALA A 189 11.93 11.07 -0.36
N ALA A 190 11.38 11.69 -1.41
CA ALA A 190 10.46 12.82 -1.25
C ALA A 190 9.10 12.38 -0.68
N ALA A 191 8.59 11.24 -1.13
CA ALA A 191 7.37 10.65 -0.58
C ALA A 191 7.55 10.24 0.88
N GLU A 192 8.65 9.59 1.24
CA GLU A 192 8.95 9.21 2.62
C GLU A 192 8.97 10.43 3.55
N ARG A 193 9.67 11.50 3.17
CA ARG A 193 9.69 12.76 3.96
C ARG A 193 8.29 13.34 4.14
N ALA A 194 7.48 13.39 3.07
CA ALA A 194 6.13 13.92 3.13
C ALA A 194 5.23 13.07 4.04
N THR A 195 5.27 11.74 3.91
CA THR A 195 4.50 10.81 4.73
C THR A 195 4.93 10.88 6.20
N ARG A 196 6.23 10.96 6.51
CA ARG A 196 6.72 11.13 7.89
C ARG A 196 6.22 12.43 8.51
N ALA A 197 6.29 13.55 7.78
CA ALA A 197 5.81 14.84 8.25
C ALA A 197 4.30 14.83 8.51
N TRP A 198 3.52 14.24 7.60
CA TRP A 198 2.07 14.09 7.77
C TRP A 198 1.72 13.19 8.96
N ALA A 199 2.40 12.06 9.10
CA ALA A 199 2.12 11.11 10.17
C ALA A 199 2.42 11.69 11.56
N ALA A 200 3.52 12.44 11.69
CA ALA A 200 3.85 13.16 12.92
C ALA A 200 2.78 14.21 13.30
N ALA A 201 2.18 14.88 12.30
CA ALA A 201 1.13 15.86 12.53
C ALA A 201 -0.24 15.27 12.94
N HIS A 202 -0.46 13.97 12.69
CA HIS A 202 -1.76 13.31 12.87
C HIS A 202 -1.73 12.08 13.78
N ASP A 203 -0.61 11.86 14.50
CA ASP A 203 -0.39 10.71 15.37
C ASP A 203 -0.61 9.35 14.66
N VAL A 204 -0.09 9.24 13.43
CA VAL A 204 -0.18 8.02 12.63
C VAL A 204 1.07 7.17 12.84
N GLY A 205 0.89 5.91 13.21
CA GLY A 205 1.99 4.93 13.30
C GLY A 205 2.61 4.68 11.93
N LEU A 206 3.93 4.49 11.86
CA LEU A 206 4.65 4.30 10.60
C LEU A 206 5.26 2.91 10.51
N LEU A 207 4.89 2.17 9.47
CA LEU A 207 5.49 0.89 9.11
C LEU A 207 6.57 1.13 8.05
N ASP A 208 7.85 1.05 8.45
CA ASP A 208 8.99 1.32 7.58
C ASP A 208 9.27 0.11 6.66
N LEU A 209 8.58 0.05 5.53
CA LEU A 209 8.72 -1.09 4.61
C LEU A 209 10.12 -1.20 4.03
N LYS A 210 10.84 -0.10 3.81
CA LYS A 210 12.23 -0.19 3.34
C LYS A 210 13.04 -1.01 4.34
N ALA A 211 13.00 -0.64 5.62
CA ALA A 211 13.78 -1.33 6.64
C ALA A 211 13.43 -2.83 6.74
N LEU A 212 12.17 -3.18 6.48
CA LEU A 212 11.67 -4.54 6.63
C LEU A 212 11.91 -5.43 5.41
N VAL A 213 12.00 -4.87 4.20
CA VAL A 213 11.95 -5.66 2.95
C VAL A 213 13.14 -5.43 2.03
N GLU A 214 14.02 -4.48 2.33
CA GLU A 214 15.13 -4.11 1.45
C GLU A 214 16.04 -5.29 1.11
N ASP A 215 16.55 -5.99 2.11
CA ASP A 215 17.43 -7.15 1.90
C ASP A 215 16.72 -8.20 1.04
N HIS A 216 15.45 -8.44 1.30
CA HIS A 216 14.65 -9.43 0.59
C HIS A 216 14.42 -9.07 -0.88
N VAL A 217 14.10 -7.80 -1.15
CA VAL A 217 13.81 -7.31 -2.50
C VAL A 217 15.11 -7.17 -3.31
N LEU A 218 16.15 -6.60 -2.73
CA LEU A 218 17.42 -6.33 -3.42
C LEU A 218 18.24 -7.60 -3.66
N ALA A 219 18.22 -8.58 -2.74
CA ALA A 219 18.84 -9.88 -2.97
C ALA A 219 18.01 -10.81 -3.87
N GLY A 220 16.78 -10.40 -4.22
CA GLY A 220 15.94 -11.09 -5.18
C GLY A 220 15.26 -12.34 -4.66
N HIS A 221 15.05 -12.41 -3.34
CA HIS A 221 14.29 -13.49 -2.70
C HIS A 221 12.77 -13.38 -2.94
N GLY A 222 12.29 -12.25 -3.47
CA GLY A 222 10.90 -12.01 -3.84
C GLY A 222 10.53 -12.45 -5.26
N ASN A 223 9.43 -11.91 -5.76
CA ASN A 223 8.93 -12.14 -7.11
C ASN A 223 9.96 -11.68 -8.17
N PRO A 224 10.06 -12.39 -9.31
CA PRO A 224 10.88 -11.97 -10.45
C PRO A 224 10.66 -10.54 -10.93
N ASP A 225 9.51 -9.93 -10.65
CA ASP A 225 9.25 -8.52 -11.00
C ASP A 225 10.08 -7.50 -10.21
N GLY A 226 10.76 -7.92 -9.15
CA GLY A 226 11.63 -7.05 -8.35
C GLY A 226 10.88 -6.06 -7.45
N MET A 227 9.60 -6.30 -7.16
CA MET A 227 8.77 -5.48 -6.25
C MET A 227 8.15 -6.31 -5.13
N HIS A 228 7.48 -7.41 -5.45
CA HIS A 228 6.80 -8.21 -4.44
C HIS A 228 7.80 -9.06 -3.67
N TRP A 229 7.72 -9.05 -2.34
CA TRP A 229 8.63 -9.80 -1.47
C TRP A 229 8.09 -11.20 -1.16
N GLY A 230 8.91 -12.01 -0.49
CA GLY A 230 8.58 -13.39 -0.17
C GLY A 230 7.95 -13.55 1.21
N TRP A 231 7.69 -14.80 1.57
CA TRP A 231 6.91 -15.14 2.77
C TRP A 231 7.56 -14.69 4.09
N SER A 232 8.89 -14.71 4.20
CA SER A 232 9.58 -14.21 5.40
C SER A 232 9.34 -12.70 5.59
N ALA A 233 9.44 -11.91 4.53
CA ALA A 233 9.13 -10.48 4.59
C ALA A 233 7.66 -10.22 4.95
N HIS A 234 6.71 -11.06 4.49
CA HIS A 234 5.32 -10.97 4.96
C HIS A 234 5.17 -11.18 6.47
N VAL A 235 5.92 -12.12 7.04
CA VAL A 235 5.94 -12.36 8.49
C VAL A 235 6.48 -11.15 9.24
N ASP A 236 7.62 -10.60 8.81
CA ASP A 236 8.26 -9.47 9.48
C ASP A 236 7.40 -8.19 9.40
N VAL A 237 6.82 -7.93 8.23
CA VAL A 237 5.88 -6.81 8.02
C VAL A 237 4.62 -7.00 8.87
N GLY A 238 4.05 -8.20 8.89
CA GLY A 238 2.84 -8.50 9.64
C GLY A 238 3.02 -8.32 11.14
N ARG A 239 4.11 -8.87 11.70
CA ARG A 239 4.44 -8.74 13.14
C ARG A 239 4.72 -7.30 13.54
N THR A 240 5.51 -6.58 12.75
CA THR A 240 5.82 -5.17 13.03
C THR A 240 4.55 -4.32 12.99
N CYS A 241 3.65 -4.57 12.02
CA CYS A 241 2.35 -3.91 11.97
C CYS A 241 1.50 -4.21 13.21
N ALA A 242 1.44 -5.47 13.64
CA ALA A 242 0.73 -5.86 14.86
C ALA A 242 1.29 -5.16 16.10
N ASP A 243 2.61 -5.05 16.24
CA ASP A 243 3.24 -4.38 17.38
C ASP A 243 2.88 -2.88 17.44
N LEU A 244 2.91 -2.19 16.29
CA LEU A 244 2.48 -0.80 16.19
C LEU A 244 1.01 -0.63 16.62
N LEU A 245 0.14 -1.52 16.18
CA LEU A 245 -1.28 -1.48 16.50
C LEU A 245 -1.58 -1.88 17.95
N ARG A 246 -0.88 -2.88 18.50
CA ARG A 246 -1.07 -3.35 19.89
C ARG A 246 -0.78 -2.24 20.89
N GLY A 247 0.30 -1.49 20.66
CA GLY A 247 0.66 -0.35 21.50
C GLY A 247 -0.36 0.79 21.46
N ALA A 248 -1.18 0.87 20.43
CA ALA A 248 -2.19 1.91 20.26
C ALA A 248 -3.60 1.45 20.69
N LEU A 249 -3.99 0.21 20.39
CA LEU A 249 -5.26 -0.39 20.83
C LEU A 249 -5.35 -0.47 22.36
N GLY A 250 -4.23 -0.76 23.04
CA GLY A 250 -4.19 -0.79 24.50
C GLY A 250 -4.33 0.59 25.18
N LYS A 251 -4.29 1.70 24.42
CA LYS A 251 -4.49 3.07 24.92
C LYS A 251 -5.90 3.61 24.70
N SER A 252 -6.70 2.95 23.85
CA SER A 252 -8.04 3.39 23.43
C SER A 252 -9.19 2.70 24.18
N GLY A 253 -8.89 1.80 25.11
CA GLY A 253 -9.85 1.18 26.04
C GLY A 253 -9.70 1.71 27.45
#